data_AF-A0A3C0ID08-F1
#
_entry.id   AF-A0A3C0ID08-F1
#
_cell.length_a   1.000
_cell.length_b   1.000
_cell.length_c   1.000
_cell.angle_alpha   90.00
_cell.angle_beta   90.00
_cell.angle_gamma   90.00
#
_symmetry.space_group_name_H-M   'P 1'
#
loop_
_entity.id
_entity.type
_entity.pdbx_description
1 polymer ?
#
loop_
_entity_poly.entity_id
_entity_poly.type
_entity_poly.pdbx_seq_one_letter_code
_entity_poly.pdbx_strand_id
1 'polypeptide(L)'
;MVNPQQPLSETQQAFCESYQIGNIALLQQLYEIDELVLFMPPRPTAEQVAVFNQLLGAQADSGYLDYTRSTNTFELIMQWREQTGQWEQ
;
A
#
# COMPACT_ATOMS: atom_id res chain seq x y z
N MET A 1 -2.22 -12.67 -19.09
CA MET A 1 -3.02 -13.47 -18.15
C MET A 1 -3.62 -12.48 -17.17
N VAL A 2 -4.94 -12.37 -17.10
CA VAL A 2 -5.59 -11.48 -16.11
C VAL A 2 -5.49 -12.19 -14.78
N ASN A 3 -4.66 -11.68 -13.87
CA ASN A 3 -4.56 -12.21 -12.52
C ASN A 3 -5.93 -11.96 -11.86
N PRO A 4 -6.74 -13.00 -11.56
CA PRO A 4 -8.05 -12.77 -10.97
C PRO A 4 -7.82 -12.14 -9.61
N GLN A 5 -8.30 -10.91 -9.42
CA GLN A 5 -8.21 -10.21 -8.14
C GLN A 5 -8.77 -11.14 -7.06
N GLN A 6 -7.89 -11.63 -6.19
CA GLN A 6 -8.32 -12.49 -5.09
C GLN A 6 -9.14 -11.63 -4.11
N PRO A 7 -10.20 -12.19 -3.51
CA PRO A 7 -10.92 -11.49 -2.46
C PRO A 7 -9.95 -11.15 -1.33
N LEU A 8 -10.02 -9.91 -0.84
CA LEU A 8 -9.23 -9.47 0.31
C LEU A 8 -9.61 -10.28 1.55
N SER A 9 -8.63 -10.59 2.39
CA SER A 9 -8.88 -11.12 3.74
C SER A 9 -9.45 -10.04 4.67
N GLU A 10 -10.06 -10.44 5.78
CA GLU A 10 -10.62 -9.51 6.77
C GLU A 10 -9.59 -8.48 7.25
N THR A 11 -8.34 -8.90 7.46
CA THR A 11 -7.23 -8.02 7.85
C THR A 11 -6.88 -7.00 6.76
N GLN A 12 -6.85 -7.44 5.50
CA GLN A 12 -6.57 -6.55 4.36
C GLN A 12 -7.71 -5.56 4.13
N GLN A 13 -8.96 -5.97 4.34
CA GLN A 13 -10.12 -5.08 4.28
C GLN A 13 -10.03 -4.01 5.37
N ALA A 14 -9.79 -4.41 6.62
CA ALA A 14 -9.63 -3.48 7.74
C ALA A 14 -8.48 -2.49 7.50
N PHE A 15 -7.37 -2.94 6.89
CA PHE A 15 -6.28 -2.06 6.47
C PHE A 15 -6.73 -1.05 5.41
N CYS A 16 -7.39 -1.51 4.34
CA CYS A 16 -7.89 -0.63 3.29
C CYS A 16 -8.87 0.43 3.82
N GLU A 17 -9.72 0.05 4.77
CA GLU A 17 -10.64 0.97 5.45
C GLU A 17 -9.89 1.97 6.33
N SER A 18 -8.92 1.51 7.12
CA SER A 18 -8.12 2.37 8.02
C SER A 18 -7.29 3.41 7.25
N TYR A 19 -6.78 3.02 6.08
CA TYR A 19 -6.02 3.89 5.18
C TYR A 19 -6.88 4.61 4.13
N GLN A 20 -8.22 4.46 4.20
CA GLN A 20 -9.19 5.12 3.31
C GLN A 20 -8.85 4.94 1.81
N ILE A 21 -8.45 3.73 1.42
CA ILE A 21 -7.94 3.45 0.08
C ILE A 21 -9.09 3.49 -0.94
N GLY A 22 -9.11 4.52 -1.79
CA GLY A 22 -10.16 4.72 -2.78
C GLY A 22 -10.11 3.76 -3.98
N ASN A 23 -8.94 3.20 -4.30
CA ASN A 23 -8.76 2.28 -5.43
C ASN A 23 -8.05 0.99 -5.02
N ILE A 24 -8.80 0.10 -4.38
CA ILE A 24 -8.33 -1.22 -3.94
C ILE A 24 -7.82 -2.07 -5.12
N ALA A 25 -8.45 -1.93 -6.29
CA ALA A 25 -8.06 -2.71 -7.46
C ALA A 25 -6.65 -2.36 -7.95
N LEU A 26 -6.31 -1.08 -7.97
CA LEU A 26 -4.96 -0.62 -8.28
C LEU A 26 -3.96 -1.07 -7.22
N LEU A 27 -4.35 -1.02 -5.94
CA LEU A 27 -3.50 -1.47 -4.84
C LEU A 27 -3.11 -2.96 -4.99
N GLN A 28 -4.08 -3.82 -5.30
CA GLN A 28 -3.85 -5.26 -5.53
C GLN A 28 -2.97 -5.54 -6.76
N GLN A 29 -2.99 -4.66 -7.76
CA GLN A 29 -2.20 -4.82 -8.98
C GLN A 29 -0.76 -4.37 -8.79
N LEU A 30 -0.55 -3.31 -8.02
CA LEU A 30 0.76 -2.66 -7.88
C LEU A 30 1.53 -3.06 -6.62
N TYR A 31 0.86 -3.58 -5.59
CA TYR A 31 1.46 -3.82 -4.28
C TYR A 31 1.08 -5.15 -3.62
N GLU A 32 1.97 -5.71 -2.82
CA GLU A 32 1.73 -6.83 -1.91
C GLU A 32 1.01 -6.33 -0.65
N ILE A 33 -0.32 -6.43 -0.61
CA ILE A 33 -1.12 -5.91 0.52
C ILE A 33 -0.76 -6.62 1.83
N ASP A 34 -0.40 -7.90 1.79
CA ASP A 34 0.05 -8.62 2.99
C ASP A 34 1.31 -8.01 3.60
N GLU A 35 2.26 -7.53 2.80
CA GLU A 35 3.43 -6.83 3.30
C GLU A 35 3.08 -5.45 3.85
N LEU A 36 2.18 -4.72 3.19
CA LEU A 36 1.70 -3.42 3.71
C LEU A 36 1.05 -3.59 5.08
N VAL A 37 0.18 -4.59 5.25
CA VAL A 37 -0.44 -4.92 6.53
C VAL A 37 0.59 -5.28 7.60
N LEU A 38 1.68 -5.98 7.22
CA LEU A 38 2.71 -6.41 8.15
C LEU A 38 3.60 -5.25 8.64
N PHE A 39 3.94 -4.32 7.75
CA PHE A 39 4.95 -3.29 8.01
C PHE A 39 4.39 -1.91 8.32
N MET A 40 3.09 -1.70 8.11
CA MET A 40 2.39 -0.45 8.39
C MET A 40 1.52 -0.57 9.64
N PRO A 41 1.33 0.53 10.40
CA PRO A 41 0.52 0.49 11.61
C PRO A 41 -0.96 0.23 11.30
N PRO A 42 -1.65 -0.62 12.09
CA PRO A 42 -3.07 -0.92 11.88
C PRO A 42 -4.01 0.25 12.20
N ARG A 43 -3.49 1.31 12.85
CA ARG A 43 -4.23 2.53 13.18
C ARG A 43 -3.41 3.76 12.76
N PRO A 44 -3.45 4.14 11.48
CA PRO A 44 -2.74 5.31 11.01
C PRO A 44 -3.36 6.61 11.54
N THR A 45 -2.55 7.65 11.68
CA THR A 45 -3.03 9.02 11.88
C THR A 45 -3.52 9.62 10.56
N ALA A 46 -4.29 10.71 10.62
CA ALA A 46 -4.75 11.41 9.43
C ALA A 46 -3.60 11.86 8.51
N GLU A 47 -2.46 12.24 9.09
CA GLU A 47 -1.24 12.60 8.35
C GLU A 47 -0.64 11.38 7.63
N GLN A 48 -0.55 10.25 8.32
CA GLN A 48 -0.05 9.00 7.76
C GLN A 48 -0.92 8.48 6.62
N VAL A 49 -2.25 8.63 6.72
CA VAL A 49 -3.20 8.32 5.66
C VAL A 49 -2.99 9.23 4.47
N ALA A 50 -2.83 10.54 4.69
CA ALA A 50 -2.60 11.51 3.62
C ALA A 50 -1.30 11.22 2.85
N VAL A 51 -0.19 10.98 3.56
CA VAL A 51 1.10 10.62 2.96
C VAL A 51 0.98 9.34 2.13
N PHE A 52 0.34 8.30 2.68
CA PHE A 52 0.17 7.03 1.97
C PHE A 52 -0.65 7.21 0.67
N ASN A 53 -1.76 7.93 0.73
CA ASN A 53 -2.59 8.19 -0.46
C ASN A 53 -1.87 9.06 -1.49
N GLN A 54 -1.04 10.01 -1.07
CA GLN A 54 -0.19 10.79 -1.97
C GLN A 54 0.82 9.91 -2.69
N LEU A 55 1.46 8.99 -1.98
CA LEU A 55 2.44 8.05 -2.55
C LEU A 55 1.79 7.07 -3.53
N LEU A 56 0.60 6.57 -3.22
CA LEU A 56 -0.18 5.74 -4.14
C LEU A 56 -0.52 6.48 -5.44
N GLY A 57 -0.90 7.76 -5.35
CA GLY A 57 -1.23 8.58 -6.51
C GLY A 57 -0.04 8.92 -7.41
N ALA A 58 1.16 9.06 -6.82
CA ALA A 58 2.39 9.37 -7.56
C ALA A 58 2.95 8.17 -8.36
N GLN A 59 2.64 6.95 -7.94
CA GLN A 59 3.19 5.70 -8.51
C GLN A 59 2.30 5.10 -9.63
N ALA A 60 1.09 5.63 -9.84
CA ALA A 60 0.10 5.09 -10.79
C ALA A 60 0.51 5.16 -12.29
N ASP A 61 1.61 5.84 -12.62
CA ASP A 61 2.08 6.03 -14.01
C ASP A 61 3.05 4.92 -14.49
N SER A 62 3.56 4.06 -13.59
CA SER A 62 4.59 3.06 -13.95
C SER A 62 4.00 1.68 -14.28
N GLY A 63 3.73 1.46 -15.57
CA GLY A 63 3.06 0.26 -16.10
C GLY A 63 3.93 -1.00 -16.29
N TYR A 64 4.59 -1.54 -15.26
CA TYR A 64 5.24 -2.86 -15.34
C TYR A 64 4.82 -3.81 -14.22
N LEU A 65 4.31 -4.97 -14.64
CA LEU A 65 3.61 -5.98 -13.83
C LEU A 65 4.55 -7.07 -13.27
N ASP A 66 4.27 -7.44 -12.02
CA ASP A 66 4.80 -8.56 -11.23
C ASP A 66 6.19 -8.40 -10.55
N TYR A 67 7.33 -8.34 -11.25
CA TYR A 67 8.64 -8.22 -10.54
C TYR A 67 8.77 -6.86 -9.84
N THR A 68 8.11 -5.85 -10.39
CA THR A 68 8.01 -4.50 -9.82
C THR A 68 7.11 -4.46 -8.59
N ARG A 69 6.22 -5.43 -8.35
CA ARG A 69 5.22 -5.35 -7.29
C ARG A 69 5.84 -5.41 -5.88
N SER A 70 6.73 -6.36 -5.62
CA SER A 70 7.46 -6.44 -4.35
C SER A 70 8.41 -5.25 -4.18
N THR A 71 9.11 -4.83 -5.24
CA THR A 71 9.98 -3.64 -5.20
C THR A 71 9.19 -2.37 -4.92
N ASN A 72 8.07 -2.16 -5.61
CA ASN A 72 7.15 -1.04 -5.40
C ASN A 72 6.58 -1.05 -3.99
N THR A 73 6.28 -2.22 -3.43
CA THR A 73 5.77 -2.36 -2.06
C THR A 73 6.82 -1.96 -1.06
N PHE A 74 8.05 -2.47 -1.21
CA PHE A 74 9.16 -2.09 -0.36
C PHE A 74 9.47 -0.59 -0.46
N GLU A 75 9.57 -0.04 -1.68
CA GLU A 75 9.82 1.39 -1.89
C GLU A 75 8.70 2.26 -1.32
N LEU A 76 7.43 1.85 -1.47
CA LEU A 76 6.29 2.54 -0.89
C LEU A 76 6.38 2.57 0.64
N ILE A 77 6.68 1.43 1.27
CA ILE A 77 6.84 1.33 2.73
C ILE A 77 7.99 2.23 3.18
N MET A 78 9.13 2.22 2.48
CA MET A 78 10.30 3.04 2.82
C MET A 78 10.00 4.54 2.69
N GLN A 79 9.40 4.97 1.59
CA GLN A 79 9.03 6.38 1.39
C GLN A 79 7.98 6.84 2.40
N TRP A 80 7.02 5.97 2.74
CA TRP A 80 6.03 6.25 3.76
C TRP A 80 6.68 6.41 5.14
N ARG A 81 7.61 5.51 5.50
CA ARG A 81 8.37 5.61 6.77
C ARG A 81 9.21 6.87 6.85
N GLU A 82 9.88 7.23 5.75
CA GLU A 82 10.66 8.45 5.65
C GLU A 82 9.81 9.70 5.89
N GLN A 83 8.67 9.81 5.23
CA GLN A 83 7.79 10.98 5.33
C GLN A 83 7.02 11.06 6.65
N THR A 84 6.79 9.93 7.31
CA THR A 84 6.04 9.86 8.59
C THR A 84 6.95 9.75 9.82
N GLY A 85 8.27 9.73 9.63
CA GLY A 85 9.26 9.61 10.71
C GLY A 85 9.26 8.25 11.42
N GLN A 86 8.72 7.20 10.80
CA GLN A 86 8.58 5.85 11.37
C GLN A 86 9.85 5.01 11.14
N TRP A 87 11.00 5.51 11.62
CA TRP A 87 12.30 4.86 11.47
C TRP A 87 12.62 3.86 12.59
N GLU A 88 11.94 3.95 13.73
CA GLU A 88 12.27 3.21 14.94
C GLU A 88 11.00 2.62 15.58
N GLN A 89 10.79 1.33 15.36
CA GLN A 89 10.05 0.42 16.25
C GLN A 89 10.91 -0.83 16.44
#